data_AF-A0A022PWQ0-F1
#
_entry.id   AF-A0A022PWQ0-F1
#
_cell.length_a   1.000
_cell.length_b   1.000
_cell.length_c   1.000
_cell.angle_alpha   90.00
_cell.angle_beta   90.00
_cell.angle_gamma   90.00
#
_symmetry.space_group_name_H-M   'P 1'
#
loop_
_entity.id
_entity.type
_entity.pdbx_description
1 polymer ?
#
loop_
_entity_poly.entity_id
_entity_poly.type
_entity_poly.pdbx_seq_one_letter_code
_entity_poly.pdbx_strand_id
1 'polypeptide(L)'
;MAADSLRTGLLFNETQFKNCRNFSNKNPRTRAAANFSSRASQEPLNDSKNKFYKELGMFSLRKRIEDSVLRAEMLTPTALELEEANHINQEEVIRDYDLWDDLGKSNDILIKLANSAKVVDTLRDLKYKAEEAKLITELAETDAINYELFKQAYSASLDVNKFLDKYEMSKLLKEPYDMEGAYITLESKCSDIYSERWTGQLAQMYMKWAERQGHTGERSRFANKIKAMNRLKAKLLVVMRDRGLSSVKSINKCDDKWSGVTRKYVFRPTKMVHDLKSGSQFPDVNGVLNGKLDPLIAAHISSRQPSTVD
;
A
#
# COMPACT_ATOMS: atom_id res chain seq x y z
N MET A 1 -12.58 -16.25 7.03
CA MET A 1 -11.91 -16.11 8.35
C MET A 1 -10.91 -15.02 8.10
N ALA A 2 -11.28 -13.75 8.20
CA ALA A 2 -11.37 -12.91 9.40
C ALA A 2 -10.61 -11.62 9.04
N ALA A 3 -11.31 -10.50 9.13
CA ALA A 3 -10.78 -9.18 8.84
C ALA A 3 -9.68 -8.83 9.86
N ASP A 4 -8.41 -8.95 9.46
CA ASP A 4 -7.28 -8.49 10.28
C ASP A 4 -7.25 -6.96 10.35
N SER A 5 -7.93 -6.44 11.37
CA SER A 5 -7.78 -5.06 11.81
C SER A 5 -6.54 -4.92 12.70
N LEU A 6 -5.78 -3.86 12.44
CA LEU A 6 -4.47 -3.60 13.00
C LEU A 6 -4.59 -2.98 14.38
N ARG A 7 -4.15 -3.72 15.41
CA ARG A 7 -4.00 -3.21 16.78
C ARG A 7 -2.58 -3.49 17.27
N THR A 8 -1.78 -2.44 17.41
CA THR A 8 -0.42 -2.52 17.95
C THR A 8 -0.46 -2.45 19.48
N GLY A 9 -0.14 -3.55 20.16
CA GLY A 9 0.25 -3.53 21.57
C GLY A 9 1.76 -3.67 21.66
N LEU A 10 2.46 -2.67 22.17
CA LEU A 10 3.88 -2.75 22.49
C LEU A 10 4.04 -3.03 23.99
N LEU A 11 4.90 -3.99 24.32
CA LEU A 11 5.50 -4.10 25.65
C LEU A 11 6.62 -3.06 25.71
N PHE A 12 6.48 -2.12 26.64
CA PHE A 12 7.45 -1.09 26.95
C PHE A 12 8.33 -1.60 28.10
N ASN A 13 9.64 -1.69 27.90
CA ASN A 13 10.58 -1.94 29.00
C ASN A 13 10.93 -0.58 29.64
N GLU A 14 10.47 -0.37 30.88
CA GLU A 14 10.56 0.88 31.65
C GLU A 14 11.97 1.33 32.10
N THR A 15 13.04 0.62 31.72
CA THR A 15 14.35 0.79 32.40
C THR A 15 15.30 1.82 31.79
N GLN A 16 14.93 2.60 30.77
CA GLN A 16 15.92 3.37 29.97
C GLN A 16 15.80 4.91 30.03
N PHE A 17 14.92 5.49 30.87
CA PHE A 17 14.76 6.96 30.95
C PHE A 17 15.12 7.60 32.30
N LYS A 18 15.99 6.95 33.10
CA LYS A 18 16.65 7.61 34.23
C LYS A 18 18.05 8.06 33.79
N ASN A 19 18.14 9.25 33.18
CA ASN A 19 19.26 10.19 33.33
C ASN A 19 19.14 11.31 32.30
N CYS A 20 18.34 12.33 32.63
CA CYS A 20 18.46 13.67 32.07
C CYS A 20 18.04 14.65 33.17
N ARG A 21 18.98 15.07 34.00
CA ARG A 21 18.86 16.30 34.78
C ARG A 21 20.06 17.19 34.50
N ASN A 22 19.72 18.46 34.32
CA ASN A 22 20.54 19.66 34.39
C ASN A 22 21.38 19.97 33.15
N PHE A 23 21.01 21.03 32.41
CA PHE A 23 21.71 22.30 32.56
C PHE A 23 20.86 23.45 32.01
N SER A 24 20.69 24.44 32.88
CA SER A 24 19.97 25.69 32.66
C SER A 24 20.81 26.68 31.85
N ASN A 25 20.15 27.27 30.86
CA ASN A 25 20.15 28.69 30.47
C ASN A 25 21.46 29.48 30.56
N LYS A 26 21.98 29.94 29.40
CA LYS A 26 22.73 31.20 29.22
C LYS A 26 22.94 31.48 27.72
N ASN A 27 22.28 32.52 27.20
CA ASN A 27 22.80 33.30 26.07
C ASN A 27 23.91 34.23 26.58
N PRO A 28 24.97 34.49 25.80
CA PRO A 28 25.03 35.81 25.16
C PRO A 28 25.62 35.81 23.74
N ARG A 29 25.32 36.90 23.03
CA ARG A 29 25.88 37.31 21.74
C ARG A 29 27.40 37.55 21.85
N THR A 30 28.18 36.98 20.93
CA THR A 30 29.42 37.61 20.44
C THR A 30 29.82 37.05 19.07
N ARG A 31 30.13 37.96 18.14
CA ARG A 31 30.67 37.69 16.81
C ARG A 31 32.13 37.22 16.91
N ALA A 32 32.49 36.15 16.22
CA ALA A 32 33.86 35.89 15.78
C ALA A 32 33.81 35.10 14.47
N ALA A 33 34.15 35.77 13.37
CA ALA A 33 34.35 35.15 12.08
C ALA A 33 35.66 34.37 12.11
N ALA A 34 35.59 33.04 12.08
CA ALA A 34 36.72 32.17 11.78
C ALA A 34 36.55 31.70 10.33
N ASN A 35 37.22 32.38 9.40
CA ASN A 35 37.34 31.95 8.02
C ASN A 35 38.29 30.74 7.98
N PHE A 36 37.75 29.53 8.06
CA PHE A 36 38.43 28.33 7.60
C PHE A 36 38.22 28.21 6.10
N SER A 37 39.15 28.76 5.32
CA SER A 37 39.28 28.46 3.90
C SER A 37 39.90 27.06 3.76
N SER A 38 39.07 26.03 3.63
CA SER A 38 39.52 24.76 3.07
C SER A 38 39.66 24.96 1.57
N ARG A 39 40.91 25.07 1.13
CA ARG A 39 41.30 25.09 -0.28
C ARG A 39 40.86 23.76 -0.91
N ALA A 40 39.68 23.75 -1.52
CA ALA A 40 39.22 22.65 -2.34
C ALA A 40 40.12 22.60 -3.59
N SER A 41 41.11 21.71 -3.56
CA SER A 41 41.80 21.28 -4.76
C SER A 41 40.77 20.66 -5.70
N GLN A 42 40.30 21.42 -6.68
CA GLN A 42 39.58 20.86 -7.82
C GLN A 42 40.60 20.08 -8.66
N GLU A 43 40.74 18.79 -8.39
CA GLU A 43 41.23 17.88 -9.42
C GLU A 43 40.17 17.80 -10.54
N PRO A 44 40.53 17.93 -11.82
CA PRO A 44 39.59 17.75 -12.90
C PRO A 44 39.08 16.30 -12.89
N LEU A 45 37.80 16.11 -12.58
CA LEU A 45 37.15 14.82 -12.52
C LEU A 45 37.17 14.18 -13.91
N ASN A 46 37.85 13.04 -14.03
CA ASN A 46 38.08 12.27 -15.23
C ASN A 46 36.75 11.83 -15.90
N ASP A 47 36.43 12.39 -17.07
CA ASP A 47 35.17 12.22 -17.83
C ASP A 47 34.88 10.74 -18.18
N SER A 48 35.93 9.92 -18.29
CA SER A 48 35.88 8.47 -18.53
C SER A 48 35.21 7.69 -17.38
N LYS A 49 35.52 8.02 -16.12
CA LYS A 49 34.86 7.37 -14.96
C LYS A 49 33.38 7.72 -14.91
N ASN A 50 33.03 8.95 -15.27
CA ASN A 50 31.65 9.44 -15.27
C ASN A 50 30.80 8.74 -16.35
N LYS A 51 31.40 8.41 -17.50
CA LYS A 51 30.77 7.58 -18.54
C LYS A 51 30.51 6.15 -18.06
N PHE A 52 31.48 5.54 -17.38
CA PHE A 52 31.34 4.19 -16.83
C PHE A 52 30.26 4.08 -15.74
N TYR A 53 30.17 5.04 -14.82
CA TYR A 53 29.08 5.07 -13.81
C TYR A 53 27.71 5.37 -14.44
N LYS A 54 27.65 6.16 -15.52
CA LYS A 54 26.43 6.34 -16.31
C LYS A 54 26.03 5.02 -16.98
N GLU A 55 26.95 4.31 -17.62
CA GLU A 55 26.69 3.01 -18.26
C GLU A 55 26.26 1.92 -17.25
N LEU A 56 26.93 1.82 -16.09
CA LEU A 56 26.55 0.89 -15.02
C LEU A 56 25.18 1.21 -14.39
N GLY A 57 24.88 2.50 -14.22
CA GLY A 57 23.55 2.95 -13.78
C GLY A 57 22.47 2.60 -14.79
N MET A 58 22.76 2.76 -16.09
CA MET A 58 21.83 2.44 -17.18
C MET A 58 21.57 0.93 -17.28
N PHE A 59 22.58 0.07 -17.06
CA PHE A 59 22.38 -1.38 -17.01
C PHE A 59 21.39 -1.79 -15.91
N SER A 60 21.56 -1.21 -14.70
CA SER A 60 20.67 -1.50 -13.57
C SER A 60 19.24 -1.01 -13.83
N LEU A 61 19.08 0.13 -14.49
CA LEU A 61 17.76 0.66 -14.86
C LEU A 61 17.13 -0.15 -16.00
N ARG A 62 17.92 -0.57 -16.98
CA ARG A 62 17.48 -1.36 -18.13
C ARG A 62 16.94 -2.70 -17.65
N LYS A 63 17.71 -3.39 -16.81
CA LYS A 63 17.27 -4.65 -16.19
C LYS A 63 15.93 -4.47 -15.45
N ARG A 64 15.74 -3.35 -14.74
CA ARG A 64 14.47 -3.08 -14.05
C ARG A 64 13.31 -2.84 -15.02
N ILE A 65 13.54 -2.21 -16.16
CA ILE A 65 12.52 -2.05 -17.21
C ILE A 65 12.18 -3.42 -17.80
N GLU A 66 13.20 -4.21 -18.16
CA GLU A 66 13.05 -5.57 -18.68
C GLU A 66 12.28 -6.47 -17.70
N ASP A 67 12.65 -6.49 -16.42
CA ASP A 67 11.95 -7.24 -15.37
C ASP A 67 10.47 -6.83 -15.27
N SER A 68 10.18 -5.54 -15.43
CA SER A 68 8.81 -5.00 -15.39
C SER A 68 8.00 -5.39 -16.62
N VAL A 69 8.62 -5.34 -17.80
CA VAL A 69 8.01 -5.74 -19.07
C VAL A 69 7.75 -7.24 -19.08
N LEU A 70 8.72 -8.07 -18.67
CA LEU A 70 8.57 -9.52 -18.54
C LEU A 70 7.41 -9.87 -17.62
N ARG A 71 7.33 -9.23 -16.44
CA ARG A 71 6.20 -9.41 -15.52
C ARG A 71 4.86 -9.06 -16.19
N ALA A 72 4.81 -7.97 -16.94
CA ALA A 72 3.61 -7.57 -17.67
C ALA A 72 3.25 -8.58 -18.78
N GLU A 73 4.23 -9.07 -19.54
CA GLU A 73 4.01 -10.07 -20.59
C GLU A 73 3.47 -11.39 -20.04
N MET A 74 3.90 -11.82 -18.85
CA MET A 74 3.39 -13.05 -18.22
C MET A 74 1.97 -12.88 -17.65
N LEU A 75 1.70 -11.75 -16.97
CA LEU A 75 0.47 -11.59 -16.18
C LEU A 75 -0.68 -10.94 -16.97
N THR A 76 -0.38 -9.98 -17.84
CA THR A 76 -1.39 -9.15 -18.50
C THR A 76 -2.28 -9.95 -19.46
N PRO A 77 -1.77 -10.88 -20.29
CA PRO A 77 -2.63 -11.68 -21.17
C PRO A 77 -3.62 -12.53 -20.37
N THR A 78 -3.14 -13.24 -19.35
CA THR A 78 -3.96 -14.06 -18.44
C THR A 78 -5.00 -13.21 -17.72
N ALA A 79 -4.60 -12.03 -17.25
CA ALA A 79 -5.49 -11.08 -16.59
C ALA A 79 -6.56 -10.53 -17.54
N LEU A 80 -6.17 -10.16 -18.76
CA LEU A 80 -7.05 -9.60 -19.78
C LEU A 80 -8.11 -10.61 -20.19
N GLU A 81 -7.72 -11.86 -20.46
CA GLU A 81 -8.66 -12.93 -20.81
C GLU A 81 -9.71 -13.16 -19.71
N LEU A 82 -9.27 -13.20 -18.44
CA LEU A 82 -10.17 -13.36 -17.30
C LEU A 82 -11.17 -12.20 -17.18
N GLU A 83 -10.71 -10.96 -17.37
CA GLU A 83 -11.56 -9.77 -17.23
C GLU A 83 -12.49 -9.57 -18.44
N GLU A 84 -12.05 -9.93 -19.64
CA GLU A 84 -12.91 -9.96 -20.82
C GLU A 84 -14.02 -10.99 -20.66
N ALA A 85 -13.72 -12.19 -20.15
CA ALA A 85 -14.74 -13.18 -19.81
C ALA A 85 -15.71 -12.67 -18.74
N ASN A 86 -15.22 -11.99 -17.70
CA ASN A 86 -16.08 -11.36 -16.69
C ASN A 86 -16.98 -10.27 -17.29
N HIS A 87 -16.44 -9.45 -18.20
CA HIS A 87 -17.19 -8.41 -18.88
C HIS A 87 -18.31 -9.00 -19.75
N ILE A 88 -18.02 -10.05 -20.53
CA ILE A 88 -19.00 -10.78 -21.33
C ILE A 88 -20.12 -11.35 -20.44
N ASN A 89 -19.77 -11.96 -19.31
CA ASN A 89 -20.77 -12.47 -18.35
C ASN A 89 -21.68 -11.34 -17.83
N GLN A 90 -21.16 -10.13 -17.60
CA GLN A 90 -22.00 -8.99 -17.20
C GLN A 90 -22.91 -8.51 -18.34
N GLU A 91 -22.43 -8.53 -19.58
CA GLU A 91 -23.26 -8.21 -20.76
C GLU A 91 -24.39 -9.21 -20.94
N GLU A 92 -24.12 -10.50 -20.74
CA GLU A 92 -25.15 -11.56 -20.80
C GLU A 92 -26.23 -11.33 -19.74
N VAL A 93 -25.83 -11.02 -18.50
CA VAL A 93 -26.79 -10.66 -17.43
C VAL A 93 -27.66 -9.47 -17.82
N ILE A 94 -27.12 -8.45 -18.50
CA ILE A 94 -27.90 -7.29 -18.95
C ILE A 94 -28.85 -7.64 -20.09
N ARG A 95 -28.49 -8.60 -20.96
CA ARG A 95 -29.37 -9.07 -22.04
C ARG A 95 -30.58 -9.82 -21.50
N ASP A 96 -30.37 -10.64 -20.47
CA ASP A 96 -31.43 -11.47 -19.88
C ASP A 96 -32.28 -10.73 -18.84
N TYR A 97 -31.76 -9.65 -18.25
CA TYR A 97 -32.41 -8.92 -17.17
C TYR A 97 -33.17 -7.68 -17.66
N ASP A 98 -34.45 -7.57 -17.30
CA ASP A 98 -35.22 -6.36 -17.55
C ASP A 98 -34.84 -5.26 -16.54
N LEU A 99 -34.12 -4.24 -17.02
CA LEU A 99 -33.58 -3.15 -16.23
C LEU A 99 -34.66 -2.28 -15.55
N TRP A 100 -35.92 -2.39 -15.97
CA TRP A 100 -37.01 -1.58 -15.44
C TRP A 100 -37.73 -2.19 -14.22
N ASP A 101 -37.46 -3.45 -13.88
CA ASP A 101 -38.10 -4.12 -12.74
C ASP A 101 -37.63 -3.61 -11.37
N ASP A 102 -36.32 -3.44 -11.18
CA ASP A 102 -35.73 -3.01 -9.90
C ASP A 102 -34.58 -2.01 -10.13
N LEU A 103 -34.89 -0.72 -9.98
CA LEU A 103 -33.93 0.37 -10.16
C LEU A 103 -32.67 0.22 -9.29
N GLY A 104 -32.76 -0.40 -8.11
CA GLY A 104 -31.62 -0.63 -7.24
C GLY A 104 -30.64 -1.63 -7.86
N LYS A 105 -31.15 -2.80 -8.25
CA LYS A 105 -30.35 -3.85 -8.88
C LYS A 105 -29.84 -3.44 -10.25
N SER A 106 -30.64 -2.73 -11.04
CA SER A 106 -30.24 -2.23 -12.35
C SER A 106 -29.06 -1.29 -12.25
N ASN A 107 -29.07 -0.34 -11.30
CA ASN A 107 -27.93 0.53 -11.06
C ASN A 107 -26.69 -0.26 -10.64
N ASP A 108 -26.84 -1.26 -9.77
CA ASP A 108 -25.71 -2.10 -9.35
C ASP A 108 -25.10 -2.91 -10.51
N ILE A 109 -25.94 -3.47 -11.39
CA ILE A 109 -25.50 -4.22 -12.59
C ILE A 109 -24.75 -3.28 -13.55
N LEU A 110 -25.31 -2.09 -13.82
CA LEU A 110 -24.66 -1.10 -14.69
C LEU A 110 -23.34 -0.60 -14.12
N ILE A 111 -23.25 -0.41 -12.80
CA ILE A 111 -22.00 -0.04 -12.13
C ILE A 111 -20.97 -1.16 -12.26
N LYS A 112 -21.36 -2.43 -12.08
CA LYS A 112 -20.48 -3.59 -12.26
C LYS A 112 -19.97 -3.69 -13.69
N LEU A 113 -20.85 -3.52 -14.69
CA LEU A 113 -20.46 -3.51 -16.09
C LEU A 113 -19.46 -2.38 -16.38
N ALA A 114 -19.78 -1.15 -15.97
CA ALA A 114 -18.91 0.00 -16.17
C ALA A 114 -17.54 -0.17 -15.50
N ASN A 115 -17.50 -0.78 -14.31
CA ASN A 115 -16.25 -1.08 -13.62
C ASN A 115 -15.44 -2.17 -14.34
N SER A 116 -16.08 -3.23 -14.82
CA SER A 116 -15.40 -4.29 -15.60
C SER A 116 -14.80 -3.75 -16.89
N ALA A 117 -15.53 -2.91 -17.63
CA ALA A 117 -15.06 -2.27 -18.86
C ALA A 117 -13.83 -1.40 -18.59
N LYS A 118 -13.85 -0.57 -17.54
CA LYS A 118 -12.70 0.25 -17.13
C LYS A 118 -11.46 -0.61 -16.84
N VAL A 119 -11.63 -1.74 -16.16
CA VAL A 119 -10.50 -2.64 -15.86
C VAL A 119 -9.91 -3.21 -17.16
N VAL A 120 -10.75 -3.70 -18.07
CA VAL A 120 -10.32 -4.18 -19.39
C VAL A 120 -9.57 -3.10 -20.18
N ASP A 121 -10.12 -1.88 -20.24
CA ASP A 121 -9.46 -0.76 -20.94
C ASP A 121 -8.11 -0.42 -20.31
N THR A 122 -8.03 -0.35 -18.97
CA THR A 122 -6.74 -0.09 -18.30
C THR A 122 -5.72 -1.21 -18.49
N LEU A 123 -6.15 -2.46 -18.63
CA LEU A 123 -5.26 -3.60 -18.96
C LEU A 123 -4.74 -3.51 -20.40
N ARG A 124 -5.59 -3.09 -21.35
CA ARG A 124 -5.17 -2.82 -22.73
C ARG A 124 -4.16 -1.67 -22.78
N ASP A 125 -4.44 -0.57 -22.09
CA ASP A 125 -3.49 0.55 -21.95
C ASP A 125 -2.16 0.11 -21.34
N LEU A 126 -2.19 -0.78 -20.35
CA LEU A 126 -0.99 -1.32 -19.73
C LEU A 126 -0.18 -2.17 -20.72
N LYS A 127 -0.85 -2.99 -21.52
CA LYS A 127 -0.21 -3.77 -22.58
C LYS A 127 0.51 -2.85 -23.56
N TYR A 128 -0.15 -1.79 -24.02
CA TYR A 128 0.47 -0.78 -24.89
C TYR A 128 1.68 -0.11 -24.24
N LYS A 129 1.60 0.29 -22.95
CA LYS A 129 2.74 0.88 -22.22
C LYS A 129 3.91 -0.08 -22.03
N ALA A 130 3.64 -1.37 -21.85
CA ALA A 130 4.67 -2.39 -21.73
C ALA A 130 5.38 -2.63 -23.07
N GLU A 131 4.61 -2.71 -24.17
CA GLU A 131 5.15 -2.81 -25.54
C GLU A 131 5.96 -1.56 -25.91
N GLU A 132 5.48 -0.36 -25.58
CA GLU A 132 6.21 0.90 -25.78
C GLU A 132 7.55 0.90 -25.01
N ALA A 133 7.54 0.53 -23.73
CA ALA A 133 8.77 0.46 -22.92
C ALA A 133 9.77 -0.56 -23.47
N LYS A 134 9.28 -1.68 -24.01
CA LYS A 134 10.10 -2.70 -24.67
C LYS A 134 10.76 -2.15 -25.94
N LEU A 135 9.96 -1.57 -26.84
CA LEU A 135 10.45 -0.98 -28.09
C LEU A 135 11.47 0.13 -27.83
N ILE A 136 11.21 1.01 -26.85
CA ILE A 136 12.17 2.06 -26.47
C ILE A 136 13.49 1.44 -25.97
N THR A 137 13.43 0.33 -25.24
CA THR A 137 14.63 -0.35 -24.75
C THR A 137 15.42 -0.97 -25.91
N GLU A 138 14.75 -1.63 -26.86
CA GLU A 138 15.37 -2.19 -28.07
C GLU A 138 16.00 -1.09 -28.95
N LEU A 139 15.30 0.03 -29.15
CA LEU A 139 15.83 1.18 -29.91
C LEU A 139 17.02 1.84 -29.22
N ALA A 140 17.05 1.85 -27.89
CA ALA A 140 18.17 2.35 -27.12
C ALA A 140 19.44 1.48 -27.27
N GLU A 141 19.31 0.22 -27.68
CA GLU A 141 20.44 -0.67 -28.00
C GLU A 141 21.03 -0.36 -29.38
N THR A 142 20.19 0.05 -30.34
CA THR A 142 20.61 0.23 -31.73
C THR A 142 21.26 1.57 -32.03
N ASP A 143 20.93 2.67 -31.31
CA ASP A 143 21.59 3.97 -31.53
C ASP A 143 21.68 4.89 -30.29
N ALA A 144 22.93 5.13 -29.85
CA ALA A 144 23.50 6.22 -29.05
C ALA A 144 22.58 6.99 -28.04
N ILE A 145 22.35 6.38 -26.88
CA ILE A 145 22.03 7.01 -25.56
C ILE A 145 21.21 8.31 -25.63
N ASN A 146 19.95 8.22 -26.07
CA ASN A 146 18.99 9.28 -25.75
C ASN A 146 18.39 9.01 -24.35
N TYR A 147 19.06 9.52 -23.31
CA TYR A 147 18.66 9.38 -21.90
C TYR A 147 17.21 9.78 -21.63
N GLU A 148 16.65 10.68 -22.42
CA GLU A 148 15.27 11.17 -22.27
C GLU A 148 14.22 10.12 -22.65
N LEU A 149 14.40 9.45 -23.80
CA LEU A 149 13.59 8.30 -24.20
C LEU A 149 13.66 7.18 -23.15
N PHE A 150 14.85 6.91 -22.65
CA PHE A 150 15.04 5.90 -21.61
C PHE A 150 14.33 6.28 -20.29
N LYS A 151 14.34 7.56 -19.92
CA LYS A 151 13.60 8.06 -18.76
C LYS A 151 12.09 7.89 -18.93
N GLN A 152 11.57 8.09 -20.15
CA GLN A 152 10.17 7.81 -20.50
C GLN A 152 9.85 6.33 -20.32
N ALA A 153 10.64 5.42 -20.90
CA ALA A 153 10.47 3.97 -20.72
C ALA A 153 10.52 3.55 -19.25
N TYR A 154 11.46 4.11 -18.48
CA TYR A 154 11.53 3.87 -17.04
C TYR A 154 10.28 4.35 -16.30
N SER A 155 9.76 5.53 -16.62
CA SER A 155 8.52 6.02 -16.01
C SER A 155 7.31 5.16 -16.36
N ALA A 156 7.19 4.72 -17.62
CA ALA A 156 6.17 3.79 -18.07
C ALA A 156 6.26 2.45 -17.31
N SER A 157 7.47 1.89 -17.16
CA SER A 157 7.70 0.64 -16.42
C SER A 157 7.30 0.74 -14.95
N LEU A 158 7.50 1.91 -14.31
CA LEU A 158 7.06 2.14 -12.93
C LEU A 158 5.53 2.18 -12.84
N ASP A 159 4.86 2.77 -13.82
CA ASP A 159 3.41 2.86 -13.83
C ASP A 159 2.76 1.51 -14.14
N VAL A 160 3.35 0.71 -15.04
CA VAL A 160 2.99 -0.69 -15.29
C VAL A 160 3.07 -1.50 -13.99
N ASN A 161 4.19 -1.44 -13.26
CA ASN A 161 4.33 -2.16 -11.99
C ASN A 161 3.31 -1.72 -10.94
N LYS A 162 3.12 -0.41 -10.75
CA LYS A 162 2.14 0.11 -9.77
C LYS A 162 0.73 -0.38 -10.08
N PHE A 163 0.37 -0.48 -11.35
CA PHE A 163 -0.93 -0.99 -11.76
C PHE A 163 -1.03 -2.50 -11.52
N LEU A 164 -0.04 -3.28 -11.96
CA LEU A 164 -0.01 -4.73 -11.74
C LEU A 164 -0.11 -5.07 -10.25
N ASP A 165 0.63 -4.35 -9.40
CA ASP A 165 0.55 -4.51 -7.94
C ASP A 165 -0.88 -4.28 -7.45
N LYS A 166 -1.55 -3.21 -7.89
CA LYS A 166 -2.94 -2.93 -7.51
C LYS A 166 -3.90 -3.99 -8.03
N TYR A 167 -3.71 -4.44 -9.26
CA TYR A 167 -4.53 -5.45 -9.90
C TYR A 167 -4.43 -6.79 -9.17
N GLU A 168 -3.22 -7.28 -8.94
CA GLU A 168 -2.94 -8.48 -8.16
C GLU A 168 -3.58 -8.38 -6.77
N MET A 169 -3.37 -7.26 -6.06
CA MET A 169 -3.98 -7.05 -4.75
C MET A 169 -5.51 -7.11 -4.81
N SER A 170 -6.14 -6.51 -5.82
CA SER A 170 -7.60 -6.56 -5.98
C SER A 170 -8.14 -7.98 -6.17
N LYS A 171 -7.37 -8.85 -6.84
CA LYS A 171 -7.75 -10.26 -7.06
C LYS A 171 -7.57 -11.13 -5.82
N LEU A 172 -6.71 -10.72 -4.89
CA LEU A 172 -6.56 -11.40 -3.60
C LEU A 172 -7.71 -11.07 -2.63
N LEU A 173 -8.42 -9.96 -2.85
CA LEU A 173 -9.53 -9.49 -2.02
C LEU A 173 -10.87 -10.09 -2.50
N LYS A 174 -11.13 -11.34 -2.10
CA LYS A 174 -12.36 -12.09 -2.47
C LYS A 174 -13.37 -12.20 -1.33
N GLU A 175 -13.08 -11.66 -0.14
CA GLU A 175 -14.04 -11.74 0.95
C GLU A 175 -15.24 -10.79 0.70
N PRO A 176 -16.45 -11.18 1.13
CA PRO A 176 -17.69 -10.44 0.82
C PRO A 176 -17.71 -8.99 1.33
N TYR A 177 -16.83 -8.63 2.27
CA TYR A 177 -16.74 -7.29 2.85
C TYR A 177 -15.46 -6.54 2.47
N ASP A 178 -14.61 -7.09 1.60
CA ASP A 178 -13.39 -6.40 1.20
C ASP A 178 -13.69 -5.08 0.46
N MET A 179 -14.85 -5.02 -0.20
CA MET A 179 -15.37 -3.83 -0.88
C MET A 179 -16.10 -2.85 0.06
N GLU A 180 -16.58 -3.33 1.22
CA GLU A 180 -17.28 -2.50 2.19
C GLU A 180 -16.27 -1.82 3.12
N GLY A 181 -15.92 -0.58 2.81
CA GLY A 181 -14.81 0.16 3.43
C GLY A 181 -14.61 -0.05 4.94
N ALA A 182 -13.35 -0.23 5.34
CA ALA A 182 -12.97 -0.55 6.70
C ALA A 182 -13.14 0.64 7.68
N TYR A 183 -13.30 0.30 8.97
CA TYR A 183 -13.12 1.25 10.07
C TYR A 183 -11.97 0.77 10.96
N ILE A 184 -11.18 1.71 11.46
CA ILE A 184 -10.04 1.43 12.33
C ILE A 184 -10.33 2.11 13.67
N THR A 185 -10.29 1.33 14.75
CA THR A 185 -10.40 1.85 16.11
C THR A 185 -9.07 1.65 16.82
N LEU A 186 -8.43 2.75 17.18
CA LEU A 186 -7.18 2.75 17.93
C LEU A 186 -7.50 3.15 19.37
N GLU A 187 -7.18 2.27 20.32
CA GLU A 187 -7.32 2.56 21.74
C GLU A 187 -5.97 2.29 22.41
N SER A 188 -5.56 3.18 23.30
CA SER A 188 -4.44 2.94 24.19
C SER A 188 -4.87 1.92 25.26
N LYS A 189 -4.03 0.92 25.50
CA LYS A 189 -4.28 -0.07 26.56
C LYS A 189 -4.00 0.49 27.96
N CYS A 190 -3.09 1.44 28.05
CA CYS A 190 -2.70 2.09 29.29
C CYS A 190 -2.93 3.60 29.16
N SER A 191 -3.32 4.23 30.27
CA SER A 191 -3.54 5.68 30.40
C SER A 191 -2.23 6.47 30.54
N ASP A 192 -1.13 5.94 30.02
CA ASP A 192 0.16 6.63 30.03
C ASP A 192 0.26 7.59 28.85
N ILE A 193 0.88 8.75 29.09
CA ILE A 193 1.12 9.79 28.07
C ILE A 193 1.88 9.23 26.86
N TYR A 194 2.78 8.26 27.07
CA TYR A 194 3.52 7.61 25.98
C TYR A 194 2.63 6.72 25.12
N SER A 195 1.73 5.96 25.74
CA SER A 195 0.78 5.08 25.06
C SER A 195 -0.22 5.89 24.24
N GLU A 196 -0.70 7.01 24.78
CA GLU A 196 -1.58 7.94 24.06
C GLU A 196 -0.87 8.63 22.89
N ARG A 197 0.36 9.13 23.09
CA ARG A 197 1.15 9.73 22.00
C ARG A 197 1.45 8.74 20.89
N TRP A 198 1.79 7.50 21.24
CA TRP A 198 2.01 6.43 20.26
C TRP A 198 0.74 6.12 19.47
N THR A 199 -0.40 6.02 20.15
CA THR A 199 -1.72 5.85 19.52
C THR A 199 -2.03 6.99 18.55
N GLY A 200 -1.70 8.23 18.92
CA GLY A 200 -1.80 9.40 18.05
C GLY A 200 -0.88 9.35 16.83
N GLN A 201 0.37 8.88 16.98
CA GLN A 201 1.28 8.68 15.85
C GLN A 201 0.76 7.63 14.87
N LEU A 202 0.18 6.55 15.37
CA LEU A 202 -0.45 5.52 14.53
C LEU A 202 -1.69 6.04 13.81
N ALA A 203 -2.51 6.85 14.48
CA ALA A 203 -3.65 7.50 13.83
C ALA A 203 -3.18 8.36 12.65
N GLN A 204 -2.14 9.17 12.84
CA GLN A 204 -1.55 9.97 11.76
C GLN A 204 -0.97 9.11 10.64
N MET A 205 -0.33 7.99 10.97
CA MET A 205 0.18 7.02 9.99
C MET A 205 -0.94 6.48 9.09
N TYR A 206 -2.05 6.03 9.66
CA TYR A 206 -3.19 5.53 8.89
C TYR A 206 -3.92 6.63 8.12
N MET A 207 -4.01 7.85 8.66
CA MET A 207 -4.59 8.98 7.93
C MET A 207 -3.75 9.33 6.69
N LYS A 208 -2.43 9.43 6.83
CA LYS A 208 -1.52 9.66 5.69
C LYS A 208 -1.60 8.55 4.64
N TRP A 209 -1.73 7.29 5.08
CA TRP A 209 -1.93 6.17 4.17
C TRP A 209 -3.29 6.29 3.43
N ALA A 210 -4.37 6.60 4.14
CA ALA A 210 -5.69 6.79 3.54
C ALA A 210 -5.70 7.93 2.50
N GLU A 211 -5.07 9.06 2.82
CA GLU A 211 -4.90 10.18 1.89
C GLU A 211 -4.12 9.77 0.62
N ARG A 212 -3.05 8.98 0.79
CA ARG A 212 -2.25 8.45 -0.32
C ARG A 212 -3.03 7.49 -1.22
N GLN A 213 -3.97 6.74 -0.66
CA GLN A 213 -4.89 5.87 -1.41
C GLN A 213 -6.07 6.64 -2.04
N GLY A 214 -6.17 7.96 -1.82
CA GLY A 214 -7.25 8.80 -2.34
C GLY A 214 -8.55 8.72 -1.51
N HIS A 215 -8.50 8.13 -0.32
CA HIS A 215 -9.64 8.10 0.58
C HIS A 215 -9.71 9.40 1.39
N THR A 216 -10.75 10.20 1.14
CA THR A 216 -11.03 11.41 1.92
C THR A 216 -12.28 11.23 2.77
N GLY A 217 -12.30 11.86 3.94
CA GLY A 217 -13.45 11.81 4.85
C GLY A 217 -14.70 12.41 4.18
N GLU A 218 -15.81 11.67 4.22
CA GLU A 218 -17.04 12.08 3.56
C GLU A 218 -17.87 13.03 4.44
N ARG A 219 -18.30 14.16 3.84
CA ARG A 219 -19.08 15.20 4.54
C ARG A 219 -20.59 14.94 4.57
N SER A 220 -21.09 13.99 3.77
CA SER A 220 -22.52 13.73 3.65
C SER A 220 -23.07 12.91 4.83
N ARG A 221 -24.07 13.46 5.53
CA ARG A 221 -24.75 12.77 6.65
C ARG A 221 -25.41 11.46 6.21
N PHE A 222 -26.03 11.45 5.03
CA PHE A 222 -26.72 10.29 4.49
C PHE A 222 -25.74 9.17 4.14
N ALA A 223 -24.66 9.51 3.43
CA ALA A 223 -23.61 8.55 3.09
C ALA A 223 -22.92 8.01 4.36
N ASN A 224 -22.68 8.86 5.35
CA ASN A 224 -22.15 8.44 6.65
C ASN A 224 -23.06 7.46 7.39
N LYS A 225 -24.39 7.64 7.31
CA LYS A 225 -25.36 6.70 7.90
C LYS A 225 -25.35 5.35 7.18
N ILE A 226 -25.33 5.34 5.85
CA ILE A 226 -25.24 4.10 5.06
C ILE A 226 -23.93 3.37 5.38
N LYS A 227 -22.79 4.08 5.35
CA LYS A 227 -21.49 3.53 5.71
C LYS A 227 -21.48 2.98 7.13
N ALA A 228 -22.07 3.69 8.10
CA ALA A 228 -22.19 3.20 9.48
C ALA A 228 -23.02 1.91 9.56
N MET A 229 -24.10 1.79 8.80
CA MET A 229 -24.93 0.59 8.76
C MET A 229 -24.19 -0.60 8.14
N ASN A 230 -23.48 -0.39 7.03
CA ASN A 230 -22.67 -1.42 6.37
C ASN A 230 -21.52 -1.87 7.30
N ARG A 231 -20.84 -0.92 7.95
CA ARG A 231 -19.84 -1.22 8.99
C ARG A 231 -20.40 -2.04 10.14
N LEU A 232 -21.61 -1.72 10.60
CA LEU A 232 -22.27 -2.49 11.66
C LEU A 232 -22.53 -3.93 11.21
N LYS A 233 -23.08 -4.12 10.00
CA LYS A 233 -23.30 -5.44 9.42
C LYS A 233 -21.99 -6.23 9.29
N ALA A 234 -20.94 -5.62 8.75
CA ALA A 234 -19.63 -6.24 8.61
C ALA A 234 -19.06 -6.67 9.98
N LYS A 235 -19.12 -5.80 11.00
CA LYS A 235 -18.66 -6.12 12.36
C LYS A 235 -19.43 -7.29 12.96
N LEU A 236 -20.76 -7.27 12.84
CA LEU A 236 -21.60 -8.35 13.37
C LEU A 236 -21.30 -9.68 12.69
N LEU A 237 -21.04 -9.69 11.38
CA LEU A 237 -20.69 -10.92 10.67
C LEU A 237 -19.30 -11.43 11.05
N VAL A 238 -18.29 -10.56 11.16
CA VAL A 238 -16.95 -10.95 11.65
C VAL A 238 -17.05 -11.58 13.04
N VAL A 239 -17.79 -10.94 13.95
CA VAL A 239 -18.01 -11.47 15.30
C VAL A 239 -18.77 -12.80 15.28
N MET A 240 -19.80 -12.92 14.43
CA MET A 240 -20.56 -14.17 14.24
C MET A 240 -19.65 -15.31 13.78
N ARG A 241 -18.78 -15.04 12.81
CA ARG A 241 -17.80 -16.00 12.26
C ARG A 241 -16.78 -16.42 13.31
N ASP A 242 -16.15 -15.46 13.99
CA ASP A 242 -15.10 -15.73 14.98
C ASP A 242 -15.64 -16.54 16.17
N ARG A 243 -16.92 -16.37 16.51
CA ARG A 243 -17.60 -17.10 17.58
C ARG A 243 -18.32 -18.37 17.12
N GLY A 244 -18.30 -18.70 15.82
CA GLY A 244 -19.02 -19.85 15.27
C GLY A 244 -20.54 -19.81 15.52
N LEU A 245 -21.13 -18.62 15.63
CA LEU A 245 -22.55 -18.45 15.92
C LEU A 245 -23.38 -18.58 14.64
N SER A 246 -24.57 -19.19 14.72
CA SER A 246 -25.48 -19.31 13.58
C SER A 246 -26.35 -18.07 13.35
N SER A 247 -26.50 -17.20 14.35
CA SER A 247 -27.32 -15.99 14.25
C SER A 247 -26.69 -14.79 14.98
N VAL A 248 -26.91 -13.60 14.43
CA VAL A 248 -26.48 -12.32 15.00
C VAL A 248 -27.18 -12.00 16.33
N LYS A 249 -28.36 -12.58 16.59
CA LYS A 249 -29.18 -12.32 17.79
C LYS A 249 -28.52 -12.79 19.09
N SER A 250 -27.62 -13.77 19.03
CA SER A 250 -26.88 -14.28 20.18
C SER A 250 -25.58 -13.52 20.45
N ILE A 251 -25.28 -12.47 19.66
CA ILE A 251 -24.09 -11.64 19.85
C ILE A 251 -24.36 -10.66 20.99
N ASN A 252 -24.00 -11.08 22.20
CA ASN A 252 -23.86 -10.16 23.33
C ASN A 252 -22.61 -9.29 23.15
N LYS A 253 -22.63 -8.08 23.73
CA LYS A 253 -21.48 -7.16 23.80
C LYS A 253 -20.39 -7.83 24.64
N CYS A 254 -19.50 -8.59 24.00
CA CYS A 254 -18.33 -9.16 24.67
C CYS A 254 -17.13 -8.22 24.51
N ASP A 255 -16.33 -8.17 25.56
CA ASP A 255 -14.98 -7.60 25.57
C ASP A 255 -14.04 -8.54 24.81
N ASP A 256 -14.11 -8.53 23.48
CA ASP A 256 -13.27 -9.38 22.65
C ASP A 256 -11.80 -8.94 22.78
N LYS A 257 -11.06 -9.67 23.63
CA LYS A 257 -9.62 -9.56 23.82
C LYS A 257 -8.91 -10.14 22.60
N TRP A 258 -8.74 -9.35 21.54
CA TRP A 258 -7.66 -9.60 20.58
C TRP A 258 -6.31 -9.51 21.32
N SER A 259 -5.75 -10.65 21.66
CA SER A 259 -4.51 -10.77 22.43
C SER A 259 -3.37 -11.24 21.54
N GLY A 260 -2.64 -10.31 20.95
CA GLY A 260 -1.41 -10.62 20.22
C GLY A 260 -0.70 -9.36 19.76
N VAL A 261 0.62 -9.33 19.90
CA VAL A 261 1.45 -8.31 19.26
C VAL A 261 1.52 -8.65 17.78
N THR A 262 1.10 -7.74 16.91
CA THR A 262 1.17 -7.95 15.46
C THR A 262 2.44 -7.35 14.86
N ARG A 263 2.84 -6.17 15.33
CA ARG A 263 4.02 -5.46 14.81
C ARG A 263 4.86 -4.85 15.91
N LYS A 264 6.18 -4.90 15.75
CA LYS A 264 7.15 -4.26 16.62
C LYS A 264 7.85 -3.13 15.86
N TYR A 265 7.80 -1.92 16.41
CA TYR A 265 8.49 -0.75 15.87
C TYR A 265 9.72 -0.48 16.75
N VAL A 266 10.90 -0.72 16.20
CA VAL A 266 12.17 -0.55 16.91
C VAL A 266 12.85 0.71 16.40
N PHE A 267 13.17 1.64 17.30
CA PHE A 267 13.84 2.90 16.97
C PHE A 267 15.34 2.89 17.28
N ARG A 268 15.75 2.07 18.25
CA ARG A 268 17.13 1.89 18.71
C ARG A 268 17.31 0.46 19.23
N PRO A 269 18.50 -0.16 19.08
CA PRO A 269 19.69 0.36 18.39
C PRO A 269 19.57 0.37 16.86
N THR A 270 18.79 -0.54 16.29
CA THR A 270 18.50 -0.62 14.85
C THR A 270 17.09 -0.09 14.57
N LYS A 271 16.96 0.78 13.57
CA LYS A 271 15.65 1.27 13.11
C LYS A 271 15.04 0.23 12.19
N MET A 272 13.99 -0.43 12.64
CA MET A 272 13.26 -1.41 11.83
C MET A 272 11.82 -1.64 12.33
N VAL A 273 10.95 -2.03 11.40
CA VAL A 273 9.60 -2.52 11.69
C VAL A 273 9.57 -4.01 11.42
N HIS A 274 9.19 -4.80 12.43
CA HIS A 274 9.03 -6.23 12.31
C HIS A 274 7.54 -6.57 12.33
N ASP A 275 7.04 -7.18 11.26
CA ASP A 275 5.69 -7.76 11.25
C ASP A 275 5.78 -9.20 11.74
N LEU A 276 5.09 -9.50 12.84
CA LEU A 276 5.10 -10.83 13.46
C LEU A 276 4.12 -11.79 12.80
N LYS A 277 3.13 -11.26 12.06
CA LYS A 277 2.17 -12.11 11.34
C LYS A 277 2.75 -12.61 10.02
N SER A 278 3.37 -11.73 9.24
CA SER A 278 3.99 -12.08 7.95
C SER A 278 5.48 -12.45 8.06
N GLY A 279 6.11 -12.22 9.21
CA GLY A 279 7.55 -12.43 9.40
C GLY A 279 8.47 -11.44 8.68
N SER A 280 7.90 -10.47 7.95
CA SER A 280 8.64 -9.50 7.14
C SER A 280 9.29 -8.40 7.99
N GLN A 281 10.48 -7.95 7.58
CA GLN A 281 11.23 -6.90 8.26
C GLN A 281 11.48 -5.72 7.32
N PHE A 282 11.24 -4.51 7.80
CA PHE A 282 11.39 -3.27 7.02
C PHE A 282 12.35 -2.31 7.71
N PRO A 283 13.43 -1.87 7.06
CA PRO A 283 14.39 -0.94 7.67
C PRO A 283 13.86 0.52 7.75
N ASP A 284 12.94 0.92 6.87
CA ASP A 284 12.43 2.29 6.79
C ASP A 284 11.27 2.56 7.77
N VAL A 285 11.59 2.75 9.06
CA VAL A 285 10.58 3.05 10.10
C VAL A 285 9.82 4.35 9.80
N ASN A 286 10.54 5.39 9.35
CA ASN A 286 9.94 6.70 9.11
C ASN A 286 9.01 6.68 7.90
N GLY A 287 9.35 5.94 6.85
CA GLY A 287 8.46 5.73 5.70
C GLY A 287 7.17 5.04 6.09
N VAL A 288 7.25 4.00 6.93
CA VAL A 288 6.08 3.29 7.45
C VAL A 288 5.19 4.25 8.25
N LEU A 289 5.76 5.01 9.20
CA LEU A 289 5.02 6.01 9.99
C LEU A 289 4.44 7.15 9.16
N ASN A 290 4.99 7.42 7.97
CA ASN A 290 4.47 8.37 7.01
C ASN A 290 3.44 7.77 6.04
N GLY A 291 2.93 6.56 6.31
CA GLY A 291 1.84 5.95 5.54
C GLY A 291 2.29 5.08 4.37
N LYS A 292 3.56 4.69 4.27
CA LYS A 292 3.99 3.62 3.33
C LYS A 292 3.65 2.24 3.91
N LEU A 293 2.36 1.93 3.99
CA LEU A 293 1.87 0.66 4.56
C LEU A 293 1.65 -0.43 3.51
N ASP A 294 1.63 -0.09 2.23
CA ASP A 294 1.33 -1.03 1.14
C ASP A 294 2.18 -2.30 1.17
N PRO A 295 3.51 -2.26 1.42
CA PRO A 295 4.32 -3.48 1.50
C PRO A 295 3.95 -4.39 2.69
N LEU A 296 3.54 -3.80 3.83
CA LEU A 296 3.10 -4.55 5.00
C LEU A 296 1.75 -5.24 4.75
N ILE A 297 0.85 -4.53 4.07
CA ILE A 297 -0.48 -5.05 3.72
C ILE A 297 -0.32 -6.17 2.69
N ALA A 298 0.45 -5.94 1.63
CA ALA A 298 0.72 -6.94 0.60
C ALA A 298 1.34 -8.22 1.18
N ALA A 299 2.37 -8.10 2.02
CA ALA A 299 3.00 -9.25 2.68
C ALA A 299 2.01 -10.05 3.53
N HIS A 300 1.10 -9.38 4.23
CA HIS A 300 0.07 -10.03 5.05
C HIS A 300 -1.02 -10.71 4.21
N ILE A 301 -1.44 -10.09 3.09
CA ILE A 301 -2.40 -10.70 2.18
C ILE A 301 -1.79 -11.94 1.52
N SER A 302 -0.52 -11.87 1.08
CA SER A 302 0.19 -13.01 0.50
C SER A 302 0.36 -14.15 1.50
N SER A 303 0.64 -13.86 2.78
CA SER A 303 0.78 -14.91 3.81
C SER A 303 -0.52 -15.64 4.15
N ARG A 304 -1.69 -15.09 3.76
CA ARG A 304 -2.99 -15.75 3.95
C ARG A 304 -3.29 -16.78 2.87
N GLN A 305 -2.66 -16.67 1.71
CA GLN A 305 -2.89 -17.64 0.65
C GLN A 305 -2.22 -18.95 1.04
N PRO A 306 -2.94 -20.09 1.00
CA PRO A 306 -2.26 -21.38 1.03
C PRO A 306 -1.30 -21.41 -0.15
N SER A 307 -0.06 -21.85 0.08
CA SER A 307 0.88 -22.07 -1.02
C SER A 307 0.23 -23.07 -1.97
N THR A 308 -0.19 -22.63 -3.15
CA THR A 308 -0.58 -23.53 -4.25
C THR A 308 0.70 -24.14 -4.80
N VAL A 309 1.30 -25.01 -4.01
CA VAL A 309 2.35 -25.94 -4.40
C VAL A 309 1.78 -27.29 -4.02
N ASP A 310 0.95 -27.83 -4.90
CA ASP A 310 0.63 -29.25 -5.08
C ASP A 310 -0.02 -29.41 -6.46
#